data_AF-A0A2D7CQC0-F1
#
_entry.id   AF-A0A2D7CQC0-F1
#
_cell.length_a   1.000
_cell.length_b   1.000
_cell.length_c   1.000
_cell.angle_alpha   90.00
_cell.angle_beta   90.00
_cell.angle_gamma   90.00
#
_symmetry.space_group_name_H-M   'P 1'
#
loop_
_entity.id
_entity.type
_entity.pdbx_description
1 polymer ?
#
loop_
_entity_poly.entity_id
_entity_poly.type
_entity_poly.pdbx_seq_one_letter_code
_entity_poly.pdbx_strand_id
1 'polypeptide(L)'
;MSSSKEWVENYLDSSENLSYNAYVGWKETSSGNVGLETLFSVENLKTVQTTLDHVLKDLHPQGKRIVVTIPQIANVMSNIYENTLPGQIAGIYTQSVIPPAHPRNDIQEINQRTVQAIYNLLSTQFEVETNNKKLSIWNSVLGDFNENGLRAHPPIKTRNKHAQRMAFHMRY
;
A
#
# COMPACT_ATOMS: atom_id res chain seq x y z
N MET A 1 -29.36 -22.11 -23.95
CA MET A 1 -28.43 -21.07 -24.42
C MET A 1 -27.18 -21.16 -23.54
N SER A 2 -26.13 -21.79 -24.05
CA SER A 2 -24.87 -21.98 -23.33
C SER A 2 -24.12 -20.64 -23.36
N SER A 3 -24.02 -19.96 -22.21
CA SER A 3 -23.17 -18.79 -22.07
C SER A 3 -21.73 -19.27 -22.22
N SER A 4 -21.10 -18.92 -23.35
CA SER A 4 -19.66 -19.12 -23.53
C SER A 4 -18.95 -18.46 -22.36
N LYS A 5 -18.28 -19.27 -21.54
CA LYS A 5 -17.40 -18.82 -20.47
C LYS A 5 -16.22 -18.13 -21.17
N GLU A 6 -16.33 -16.83 -21.42
CA GLU A 6 -15.19 -16.03 -21.86
C GLU A 6 -14.10 -16.22 -20.80
N TRP A 7 -12.99 -16.83 -21.20
CA TRP A 7 -11.85 -17.01 -20.32
C TRP A 7 -11.25 -15.63 -20.09
N VAL A 8 -11.58 -15.03 -18.94
CA VAL A 8 -10.90 -13.83 -18.46
C VAL A 8 -9.43 -14.20 -18.30
N GLU A 9 -8.57 -13.58 -19.10
CA GLU A 9 -7.14 -13.83 -19.04
C GLU A 9 -6.63 -13.31 -17.69
N ASN A 10 -6.23 -14.25 -16.82
CA ASN A 10 -5.69 -13.93 -15.53
C ASN A 10 -4.21 -13.57 -15.69
N TYR A 11 -3.83 -12.43 -15.12
CA TYR A 11 -2.43 -11.99 -15.12
C TYR A 11 -1.50 -13.04 -14.48
N LEU A 12 -2.04 -13.87 -13.59
CA LEU A 12 -1.37 -14.96 -12.88
C LEU A 12 -0.83 -16.05 -13.79
N ASP A 13 -1.50 -16.31 -14.92
CA ASP A 13 -1.10 -17.34 -15.89
C ASP A 13 -0.14 -16.78 -16.95
N SER A 14 0.15 -15.48 -16.90
CA SER A 14 1.03 -14.81 -17.86
C SER A 14 2.51 -14.98 -17.51
N SER A 15 3.36 -15.12 -18.54
CA SER A 15 4.83 -15.18 -18.39
C SER A 15 5.46 -13.87 -17.88
N GLU A 16 4.68 -12.79 -17.78
CA GLU A 16 5.11 -11.48 -17.31
C GLU A 16 5.02 -11.33 -15.78
N ASN A 17 4.53 -12.35 -15.07
CA ASN A 17 4.48 -12.37 -13.61
C ASN A 17 5.87 -12.62 -13.01
N LEU A 18 6.57 -11.53 -12.71
CA LEU A 18 7.90 -11.56 -12.05
C LEU A 18 7.81 -11.61 -10.52
N SER A 19 6.62 -11.57 -9.93
CA SER A 19 6.45 -11.41 -8.48
C SER A 19 6.20 -12.74 -7.80
N TYR A 20 7.29 -13.40 -7.41
CA TYR A 20 7.31 -14.71 -6.77
C TYR A 20 6.46 -14.81 -5.48
N ASN A 21 6.36 -13.71 -4.71
CA ASN A 21 5.65 -13.69 -3.42
C ASN A 21 4.25 -13.10 -3.49
N ALA A 22 3.83 -12.58 -4.64
CA ALA A 22 2.48 -12.04 -4.75
C ALA A 22 1.51 -13.19 -5.06
N TYR A 23 0.31 -13.15 -4.46
CA TYR A 23 -0.79 -14.09 -4.76
C TYR A 23 -0.60 -15.56 -4.34
N VAL A 24 0.20 -15.85 -3.29
CA VAL A 24 0.33 -17.21 -2.76
C VAL A 24 -1.04 -17.75 -2.33
N GLY A 25 -1.47 -18.87 -2.91
CA GLY A 25 -2.77 -19.50 -2.61
C GLY A 25 -3.99 -18.80 -3.23
N TRP A 26 -3.79 -17.85 -4.15
CA TRP A 26 -4.90 -17.12 -4.76
C TRP A 26 -5.85 -18.00 -5.55
N LYS A 27 -5.33 -18.94 -6.37
CA LYS A 27 -6.16 -19.85 -7.17
C LYS A 27 -7.17 -20.64 -6.33
N GLU A 28 -6.77 -21.04 -5.13
CA GLU A 28 -7.64 -21.73 -4.18
C GLU A 28 -8.65 -20.76 -3.56
N THR A 29 -8.20 -19.55 -3.21
CA THR A 29 -9.02 -18.51 -2.58
C THR A 29 -10.08 -17.91 -3.51
N SER A 30 -9.76 -17.75 -4.80
CA SER A 30 -10.64 -17.20 -5.81
C SER A 30 -11.63 -18.23 -6.35
N SER A 31 -11.31 -19.52 -6.24
CA SER A 31 -12.14 -20.60 -6.77
C SER A 31 -13.57 -20.54 -6.19
N GLY A 32 -14.54 -20.28 -7.07
CA GLY A 32 -15.96 -20.23 -6.69
C GLY A 32 -16.50 -18.84 -6.34
N ASN A 33 -15.68 -17.79 -6.32
CA ASN A 33 -16.16 -16.40 -6.23
C ASN A 33 -15.76 -15.60 -7.48
N VAL A 34 -16.72 -15.44 -8.39
CA VAL A 34 -16.56 -14.72 -9.67
C VAL A 34 -16.00 -13.30 -9.46
N GLY A 35 -16.41 -12.62 -8.38
CA GLY A 35 -15.91 -11.28 -8.08
C GLY A 35 -14.42 -11.30 -7.75
N LEU A 36 -13.97 -12.25 -6.93
CA LEU A 36 -12.56 -12.40 -6.62
C LEU A 36 -11.77 -12.78 -7.87
N GLU A 37 -12.25 -13.73 -8.70
CA GLU A 37 -11.57 -14.11 -9.95
C GLU A 37 -11.24 -12.91 -10.86
N THR A 38 -12.11 -11.89 -10.90
CA THR A 38 -11.87 -10.68 -11.71
C THR A 38 -10.84 -9.70 -11.14
N LEU A 39 -10.44 -9.81 -9.87
CA LEU A 39 -9.56 -8.84 -9.21
C LEU A 39 -8.18 -8.75 -9.86
N PHE A 40 -7.55 -9.90 -10.17
CA PHE A 40 -6.25 -9.97 -10.86
C PHE A 40 -6.38 -10.26 -12.37
N SER A 41 -7.56 -9.96 -12.94
CA SER A 41 -7.70 -9.98 -14.39
C SER A 41 -6.81 -8.90 -15.03
N VAL A 42 -6.29 -9.19 -16.22
CA VAL A 42 -5.47 -8.23 -16.98
C VAL A 42 -6.27 -6.95 -17.28
N GLU A 43 -7.57 -7.08 -17.51
CA GLU A 43 -8.47 -5.95 -17.75
C GLU A 43 -8.57 -5.04 -16.52
N ASN A 44 -8.83 -5.60 -15.33
CA ASN A 44 -8.92 -4.81 -14.10
C ASN A 44 -7.59 -4.10 -13.82
N LEU A 45 -6.47 -4.80 -13.92
CA LEU A 45 -5.14 -4.21 -13.70
C LEU A 45 -4.84 -3.07 -14.69
N LYS A 46 -5.25 -3.20 -15.96
CA LYS A 46 -5.16 -2.11 -16.95
C LYS A 46 -6.04 -0.92 -16.57
N THR A 47 -7.26 -1.14 -16.08
CA THR A 47 -8.11 -0.01 -15.63
C THR A 47 -7.54 0.70 -14.41
N VAL A 48 -6.90 -0.03 -13.49
CA VAL A 48 -6.19 0.57 -12.35
C VAL A 48 -4.98 1.35 -12.84
N GLN A 49 -4.22 0.81 -13.81
CA GLN A 49 -3.08 1.50 -14.42
C GLN A 49 -3.50 2.80 -15.12
N THR A 50 -4.57 2.80 -15.92
CA THR A 50 -5.05 4.03 -16.58
C THR A 50 -5.55 5.07 -15.59
N THR A 51 -6.20 4.62 -14.51
CA THR A 51 -6.62 5.49 -13.41
C THR A 51 -5.41 6.11 -12.70
N LEU A 52 -4.38 5.30 -12.41
CA LEU A 52 -3.11 5.77 -11.85
C LEU A 52 -2.44 6.79 -12.76
N ASP A 53 -2.31 6.50 -14.06
CA ASP A 53 -1.71 7.41 -15.03
C ASP A 53 -2.42 8.77 -15.07
N HIS A 54 -3.76 8.78 -14.93
CA HIS A 54 -4.53 10.01 -14.85
C HIS A 54 -4.24 10.79 -13.57
N VAL A 55 -4.23 10.12 -12.41
CA VAL A 55 -4.00 10.75 -11.11
C VAL A 55 -2.55 11.21 -10.93
N LEU A 56 -1.58 10.52 -11.54
CA LEU A 56 -0.15 10.81 -11.40
C LEU A 56 0.38 11.87 -12.38
N LYS A 57 -0.42 12.33 -13.34
CA LYS A 57 0.00 13.21 -14.44
C LYS A 57 0.75 14.47 -13.96
N ASP A 58 0.28 15.06 -12.86
CA ASP A 58 0.79 16.35 -12.36
C ASP A 58 1.61 16.20 -11.06
N LEU A 59 1.95 14.97 -10.67
CA LEU A 59 2.63 14.72 -9.39
C LEU A 59 4.13 15.04 -9.43
N HIS A 60 4.78 14.84 -10.58
CA HIS A 60 6.24 14.99 -10.67
C HIS A 60 6.64 16.48 -10.73
N PRO A 61 7.58 16.96 -9.88
CA PRO A 61 7.95 18.38 -9.81
C PRO A 61 8.59 18.93 -11.10
N GLN A 62 9.10 18.05 -11.96
CA GLN A 62 9.67 18.39 -13.28
C GLN A 62 8.74 18.03 -14.46
N GLY A 63 7.48 17.68 -14.19
CA GLY A 63 6.50 17.30 -15.23
C GLY A 63 6.85 16.02 -16.00
N LYS A 64 7.64 15.11 -15.41
CA LYS A 64 7.94 13.81 -16.01
C LYS A 64 6.77 12.87 -15.78
N ARG A 65 6.39 12.13 -16.83
CA ARG A 65 5.37 11.08 -16.71
C ARG A 65 5.91 9.94 -15.87
N ILE A 66 5.19 9.62 -14.79
CA ILE A 66 5.44 8.44 -13.97
C ILE A 66 4.57 7.32 -14.53
N VAL A 67 5.18 6.18 -14.85
CA VAL A 67 4.47 4.99 -15.34
C VAL A 67 4.72 3.88 -14.34
N VAL A 68 3.65 3.35 -13.75
CA VAL A 68 3.71 2.23 -12.82
C VAL A 68 3.49 0.94 -13.60
N THR A 69 4.32 -0.07 -13.36
CA THR A 69 4.23 -1.35 -14.06
C THR A 69 3.14 -2.23 -13.45
N ILE A 70 2.48 -3.06 -14.28
CA ILE A 70 1.44 -3.99 -13.84
C ILE A 70 1.89 -4.90 -12.68
N PRO A 71 3.10 -5.51 -12.69
CA PRO A 71 3.57 -6.32 -11.56
C PRO A 71 3.60 -5.54 -10.23
N GLN A 72 3.99 -4.26 -10.26
CA GLN A 72 4.04 -3.43 -9.04
C GLN A 72 2.63 -3.11 -8.52
N ILE A 73 1.70 -2.79 -9.42
CA ILE A 73 0.29 -2.53 -9.07
C ILE A 73 -0.29 -3.77 -8.40
N ALA A 74 -0.09 -4.93 -9.03
CA ALA A 74 -0.64 -6.17 -8.56
C ALA A 74 -0.04 -6.54 -7.18
N ASN A 75 1.25 -6.29 -6.92
CA ASN A 75 1.87 -6.54 -5.61
C ASN A 75 1.24 -5.71 -4.50
N VAL A 76 1.03 -4.41 -4.76
CA VAL A 76 0.36 -3.51 -3.81
C VAL A 76 -1.08 -3.96 -3.59
N MET A 77 -1.76 -4.37 -4.66
CA MET A 77 -3.12 -4.90 -4.59
C MET A 77 -3.21 -6.19 -3.77
N SER A 78 -2.25 -7.11 -3.88
CA SER A 78 -2.16 -8.32 -3.05
C SER A 78 -2.05 -7.97 -1.56
N ASN A 79 -1.15 -7.04 -1.21
CA ASN A 79 -1.00 -6.57 0.16
C ASN A 79 -2.29 -5.93 0.69
N ILE A 80 -2.98 -5.14 -0.14
CA ILE A 80 -4.24 -4.51 0.24
C ILE A 80 -5.33 -5.57 0.41
N TYR A 81 -5.42 -6.55 -0.49
CA TYR A 81 -6.38 -7.65 -0.39
C TYR A 81 -6.23 -8.38 0.95
N GLU A 82 -5.01 -8.79 1.31
CA GLU A 82 -4.73 -9.47 2.58
C GLU A 82 -5.14 -8.65 3.80
N ASN A 83 -5.00 -7.32 3.73
CA ASN A 83 -5.35 -6.41 4.83
C ASN A 83 -6.83 -5.91 4.80
N THR A 84 -7.52 -6.05 3.68
CA THR A 84 -8.92 -5.58 3.48
C THR A 84 -9.94 -6.67 3.68
N LEU A 85 -9.54 -7.93 3.58
CA LEU A 85 -10.30 -9.04 4.14
C LEU A 85 -10.51 -8.72 5.62
N PRO A 86 -11.75 -8.44 6.06
CA PRO A 86 -12.00 -8.40 7.47
C PRO A 86 -11.66 -9.80 7.95
N GLY A 87 -10.55 -9.93 8.70
CA GLY A 87 -10.42 -11.03 9.63
C GLY A 87 -11.76 -11.04 10.34
N GLN A 88 -12.56 -12.08 10.10
CA GLN A 88 -13.81 -12.27 10.80
C GLN A 88 -13.42 -12.26 12.26
N ILE A 89 -13.59 -11.12 12.94
CA ILE A 89 -13.57 -11.03 14.39
C ILE A 89 -14.88 -11.70 14.81
N ALA A 90 -14.95 -13.00 14.57
CA ALA A 90 -15.88 -13.91 15.18
C ALA A 90 -15.27 -14.24 16.54
N GLY A 91 -15.27 -13.25 17.43
CA GLY A 91 -15.26 -13.56 18.84
C GLY A 91 -16.61 -14.21 19.15
N ILE A 92 -16.63 -15.18 20.05
CA ILE A 92 -17.84 -15.90 20.50
C ILE A 92 -18.95 -14.91 20.97
N TYR A 93 -18.60 -13.65 21.25
CA TYR A 93 -19.48 -12.59 21.76
C TYR A 93 -19.82 -11.46 20.78
N THR A 94 -19.31 -11.45 19.53
CA THR A 94 -19.67 -10.39 18.55
C THR A 94 -20.92 -10.76 17.75
N GLN A 95 -22.03 -10.97 18.44
CA GLN A 95 -23.35 -11.06 17.83
C GLN A 95 -23.84 -9.66 17.44
N SER A 96 -23.41 -9.17 16.28
CA SER A 96 -24.13 -8.18 15.43
C SER A 96 -23.22 -7.81 14.26
N VAL A 97 -23.13 -8.69 13.25
CA VAL A 97 -22.70 -8.25 11.93
C VAL A 97 -23.87 -7.45 11.38
N ILE A 98 -23.87 -6.13 11.62
CA ILE A 98 -24.85 -5.23 11.00
C ILE A 98 -24.61 -5.32 9.49
N PRO A 99 -25.54 -5.88 8.70
CA PRO A 99 -25.35 -5.94 7.26
C PRO A 99 -25.30 -4.50 6.74
N PRO A 100 -24.30 -4.15 5.91
CA PRO A 100 -24.23 -2.82 5.33
C PRO A 100 -25.47 -2.53 4.49
N ALA A 101 -25.94 -1.27 4.49
CA ALA A 101 -27.14 -0.85 3.77
C ALA A 101 -27.04 -1.00 2.24
N HIS A 102 -25.82 -1.15 1.70
CA HIS A 102 -25.55 -1.42 0.30
C HIS A 102 -24.69 -2.69 0.19
N PRO A 103 -24.87 -3.51 -0.87
CA PRO A 103 -23.99 -4.65 -1.12
C PRO A 103 -22.55 -4.13 -1.27
N ARG A 104 -21.62 -4.73 -0.52
CA ARG A 104 -20.22 -4.34 -0.55
C ARG A 104 -19.62 -4.64 -1.92
N ASN A 105 -19.03 -3.64 -2.56
CA ASN A 105 -18.23 -3.84 -3.77
C ASN A 105 -16.75 -3.88 -3.38
N ASP A 106 -16.32 -5.05 -2.89
CA ASP A 106 -14.96 -5.27 -2.38
C ASP A 106 -13.90 -4.98 -3.45
N ILE A 107 -14.18 -5.30 -4.71
CA ILE A 107 -13.24 -5.12 -5.83
C ILE A 107 -12.97 -3.64 -6.08
N GLN A 108 -14.03 -2.84 -6.19
CA GLN A 108 -13.88 -1.39 -6.39
C GLN A 108 -13.17 -0.74 -5.20
N GLU A 109 -13.50 -1.17 -3.98
CA GLU A 109 -12.83 -0.68 -2.77
C GLU A 109 -11.33 -1.01 -2.77
N ILE A 110 -10.96 -2.26 -3.09
CA ILE A 110 -9.56 -2.70 -3.19
C ILE A 110 -8.83 -1.92 -4.28
N ASN A 111 -9.44 -1.75 -5.46
CA ASN A 111 -8.87 -0.98 -6.55
C ASN A 111 -8.60 0.47 -6.13
N GLN A 112 -9.59 1.15 -5.53
CA GLN A 112 -9.45 2.53 -5.05
C GLN A 112 -8.36 2.66 -3.99
N ARG A 113 -8.33 1.75 -3.01
CA ARG A 113 -7.26 1.71 -1.99
C ARG A 113 -5.89 1.50 -2.61
N THR A 114 -5.79 0.68 -3.66
CA THR A 114 -4.54 0.44 -4.41
C THR A 114 -4.05 1.71 -5.08
N VAL A 115 -4.93 2.40 -5.80
CA VAL A 115 -4.62 3.69 -6.43
C VAL A 115 -4.14 4.71 -5.38
N GLN A 116 -4.88 4.82 -4.27
CA GLN A 116 -4.57 5.77 -3.20
C GLN A 116 -3.24 5.45 -2.50
N ALA A 117 -2.94 4.18 -2.22
CA ALA A 117 -1.70 3.78 -1.58
C ALA A 117 -0.47 4.14 -2.43
N ILE A 118 -0.54 3.85 -3.73
CA ILE A 118 0.54 4.18 -4.69
C ILE A 118 0.70 5.70 -4.81
N TYR A 119 -0.41 6.43 -4.95
CA TYR A 119 -0.39 7.89 -5.02
C TYR A 119 0.25 8.51 -3.77
N ASN A 120 -0.20 8.11 -2.58
CA ASN A 120 0.31 8.65 -1.31
C ASN A 120 1.81 8.35 -1.13
N LEU A 121 2.25 7.14 -1.49
CA LEU A 121 3.66 6.77 -1.45
C LEU A 121 4.50 7.72 -2.32
N LEU A 122 4.10 7.91 -3.57
CA LEU A 122 4.84 8.77 -4.51
C LEU A 122 4.78 10.25 -4.10
N SER A 123 3.61 10.76 -3.69
CA SER A 123 3.46 12.15 -3.24
C SER A 123 4.36 12.44 -2.06
N THR A 124 4.34 11.56 -1.05
CA THR A 124 5.19 11.70 0.14
C THR A 124 6.66 11.66 -0.23
N GLN A 125 7.08 10.77 -1.14
CA GLN A 125 8.46 10.71 -1.59
C GLN A 125 8.91 12.01 -2.26
N PHE A 126 8.11 12.56 -3.18
CA PHE A 126 8.46 13.83 -3.83
C PHE A 126 8.45 15.02 -2.86
N GLU A 127 7.50 15.07 -1.92
CA GLU A 127 7.48 16.09 -0.86
C GLU A 127 8.73 16.01 0.01
N VAL A 128 9.14 14.80 0.40
CA VAL A 128 10.38 14.58 1.16
C VAL A 128 11.60 14.99 0.34
N GLU A 129 11.68 14.60 -0.94
CA GLU A 129 12.80 14.98 -1.81
C GLU A 129 12.89 16.49 -2.02
N THR A 130 11.77 17.16 -2.26
CA THR A 130 11.72 18.62 -2.45
C THR A 130 12.10 19.36 -1.18
N ASN A 131 11.68 18.87 -0.01
CA ASN A 131 12.10 19.43 1.27
C ASN A 131 13.57 19.14 1.58
N ASN A 132 14.06 17.94 1.29
CA ASN A 132 15.47 17.57 1.46
C ASN A 132 16.39 18.38 0.54
N LYS A 133 15.97 18.73 -0.68
CA LYS A 133 16.71 19.61 -1.60
C LYS A 133 16.90 21.04 -1.06
N LYS A 134 16.03 21.50 -0.15
CA LYS A 134 16.20 22.80 0.52
C LYS A 134 17.29 22.76 1.58
N LEU A 135 17.71 21.56 2.01
CA LEU A 135 18.75 21.39 3.03
C LEU A 135 20.13 21.44 2.37
N SER A 136 20.99 22.28 2.92
CA SER A 136 22.40 22.45 2.64
C SER A 136 23.19 22.24 3.93
N ILE A 137 24.49 21.96 3.81
CA ILE A 137 25.38 21.75 4.97
C ILE A 137 25.33 22.94 5.95
N TRP A 138 25.00 24.15 5.47
CA TRP A 138 25.03 25.38 6.24
C TRP A 138 23.67 25.81 6.80
N ASN A 139 22.56 25.28 6.28
CA ASN A 139 21.21 25.53 6.81
C ASN A 139 20.64 24.32 7.59
N SER A 140 21.44 23.26 7.73
CA SER A 140 21.16 22.09 8.60
C SER A 140 21.49 22.35 10.07
N VAL A 141 21.97 23.55 10.41
CA VAL A 141 22.15 23.95 11.81
C VAL A 141 20.78 23.94 12.51
N LEU A 142 20.61 23.00 13.43
CA LEU A 142 19.38 22.80 14.18
C LEU A 142 19.17 23.95 15.17
N GLY A 143 17.94 24.48 15.28
CA GLY A 143 17.56 25.49 16.29
C GLY A 143 16.99 26.77 15.70
N ASP A 144 16.96 27.84 16.50
CA ASP A 144 16.27 29.10 16.18
C ASP A 144 16.91 29.91 15.03
N PHE A 145 18.07 29.48 14.51
CA PHE A 145 18.84 30.18 13.48
C PHE A 145 18.77 29.53 12.10
N ASN A 146 17.84 28.62 11.85
CA ASN A 146 17.61 28.11 10.49
C ASN A 146 16.47 28.83 9.76
N GLU A 147 16.67 29.06 8.48
CA GLU A 147 15.67 29.65 7.59
C GLU A 147 14.49 28.70 7.33
N ASN A 148 14.73 27.39 7.46
CA ASN A 148 13.79 26.33 7.09
C ASN A 148 12.92 25.81 8.27
N GLY A 149 13.03 26.41 9.47
CA GLY A 149 12.22 26.05 10.64
C GLY A 149 12.48 24.64 11.22
N LEU A 150 13.66 24.06 10.98
CA LEU A 150 14.01 22.74 11.51
C LEU A 150 14.12 22.79 13.04
N ARG A 151 13.21 22.10 13.72
CA ARG A 151 13.21 22.05 15.19
C ARG A 151 14.40 21.23 15.69
N ALA A 152 15.26 21.87 16.49
CA ALA A 152 16.15 21.15 17.37
C ALA A 152 15.32 20.47 18.46
N HIS A 153 15.36 19.15 18.54
CA HIS A 153 14.92 18.44 19.74
C HIS A 153 16.10 18.41 20.71
N PRO A 154 15.86 18.61 22.03
CA PRO A 154 16.91 18.42 23.00
C PRO A 154 17.44 16.97 22.89
N PRO A 155 18.75 16.75 23.06
CA PRO A 155 19.30 15.40 23.03
C PRO A 155 18.53 14.53 24.03
N ILE A 156 18.07 13.35 23.58
CA ILE A 156 17.33 12.42 24.43
C ILE A 156 18.23 12.08 25.62
N LYS A 157 17.89 12.64 26.78
CA LYS A 157 18.61 12.35 28.01
C LYS A 157 18.23 10.95 28.46
N THR A 158 19.04 9.96 28.12
CA THR A 158 18.94 8.66 28.76
C THR A 158 19.35 8.83 30.22
N ARG A 159 18.48 8.47 31.16
CA ARG A 159 18.79 8.50 32.60
C ARG A 159 20.03 7.65 32.92
N ASN A 160 20.25 6.59 32.13
CA ASN A 160 21.40 5.71 32.23
C ASN A 160 22.23 5.81 30.94
N LYS A 161 23.50 6.23 31.06
CA LYS A 161 24.48 6.29 29.95
C LYS A 161 24.97 4.91 29.47
N HIS A 162 24.60 3.84 30.16
CA HIS A 162 25.05 2.48 29.87
C HIS A 162 23.85 1.53 29.85
N ALA A 163 23.94 0.46 29.05
CA ALA A 163 23.04 -0.69 29.19
C ALA A 163 23.09 -1.18 30.66
N GLN A 164 21.94 -1.59 31.22
CA GLN A 164 21.89 -2.11 32.58
C GLN A 164 22.91 -3.24 32.72
N ARG A 165 23.97 -3.00 33.50
CA ARG A 165 24.93 -4.05 33.83
C ARG A 165 24.21 -5.06 34.72
N MET A 166 24.21 -6.32 34.29
CA MET A 166 23.78 -7.48 35.09
C MET A 166 22.30 -7.49 35.50
N ALA A 167 21.38 -7.62 34.55
CA ALA A 167 19.97 -7.92 34.81
C ALA A 167 19.71 -9.41 35.16
N PHE A 168 20.60 -10.04 35.93
CA PHE A 168 20.53 -11.50 36.21
C PHE A 168 19.43 -11.91 37.21
N HIS A 169 18.71 -10.95 37.80
CA HIS A 169 17.64 -11.23 38.77
C HIS A 169 16.38 -10.39 38.53
N MET A 170 16.03 -10.12 37.27
CA MET A 170 14.70 -9.59 36.98
C MET A 170 13.66 -10.69 37.28
N ARG A 171 12.86 -10.50 38.33
CA ARG A 171 11.68 -11.33 38.58
C ARG A 171 10.59 -10.88 37.62
N TYR A 172 10.16 -11.81 36.75
CA TYR A 172 8.95 -11.68 35.94
C TYR A 172 7.71 -11.69 36.82
#